data_AF-A0A498NDR1-F1
#
_entry.id   AF-A0A498NDR1-F1
#
_cell.length_a   1.000
_cell.length_b   1.000
_cell.length_c   1.000
_cell.angle_alpha   90.00
_cell.angle_beta   90.00
_cell.angle_gamma   90.00
#
_symmetry.space_group_name_H-M   'P 1'
#
loop_
_entity.id
_entity.type
_entity.pdbx_description
1 polymer ?
#
loop_
_entity_poly.entity_id
_entity_poly.type
_entity_poly.pdbx_seq_one_letter_code
_entity_poly.pdbx_strand_id
1 'polypeptide(L)'
;MRFFKFLRKPTVAAQYKGQKLKRLLDQRWTGHLDTVSVVLKSHNTLVEFLNEIATTRKGADIKLEAVGLHKAITEPAFKFLSCVMYKVLGLMDPPNRMLQAEQTDLMTAVQLIRSASSCIESLRSDAEFAKLWAESIKSSDDAVPTAPKRQRQASKSLQDYIVNESVGQRESNIEQECKRLFFNIIDSILGEMSVRFSERNSQYMSALDALDPGTKNFLDAGK
;
A
#
# COMPACT_ATOMS: atom_id res chain seq x y z
N MET A 1 -2.73 1.77 12.36
CA MET A 1 -3.44 1.43 13.62
C MET A 1 -4.40 2.51 14.16
N ARG A 2 -4.09 3.83 14.03
CA ARG A 2 -4.94 4.92 14.56
C ARG A 2 -6.36 4.94 13.99
N PHE A 3 -6.51 4.84 12.66
CA PHE A 3 -7.82 4.86 11.99
C PHE A 3 -8.79 3.76 12.48
N PHE A 4 -8.31 2.52 12.59
CA PHE A 4 -9.08 1.42 13.14
C PHE A 4 -9.53 1.65 14.60
N LYS A 5 -8.66 2.23 15.44
CA LYS A 5 -9.00 2.56 16.84
C LYS A 5 -10.07 3.65 16.90
N PHE A 6 -9.99 4.65 16.02
CA PHE A 6 -10.97 5.72 15.92
C PHE A 6 -12.37 5.21 15.58
N LEU A 7 -12.50 4.37 14.54
CA LEU A 7 -13.79 3.77 14.14
C LEU A 7 -14.41 2.87 15.21
N ARG A 8 -13.63 2.37 16.17
CA ARG A 8 -14.11 1.54 17.28
C ARG A 8 -14.51 2.30 18.53
N LYS A 9 -14.28 3.62 18.60
CA LYS A 9 -14.76 4.42 19.74
C LYS A 9 -16.28 4.30 19.82
N PRO A 10 -16.90 4.03 20.99
CA PRO A 10 -18.33 3.73 21.08
C PRO A 10 -19.23 4.79 20.42
N THR A 11 -18.89 6.07 20.60
CA THR A 11 -19.60 7.21 20.03
C THR A 11 -19.49 7.31 18.51
N VAL A 12 -18.36 6.87 17.94
CA VAL A 12 -18.07 6.88 16.50
C VAL A 12 -18.68 5.63 15.84
N ALA A 13 -18.49 4.47 16.45
CA ALA A 13 -19.01 3.19 15.96
C ALA A 13 -20.54 3.18 15.86
N ALA A 14 -21.23 3.88 16.76
CA ALA A 14 -22.70 4.02 16.72
C ALA A 14 -23.20 4.84 15.52
N GLN A 15 -22.36 5.74 14.99
CA GLN A 15 -22.71 6.64 13.88
C GLN A 15 -22.26 6.08 12.52
N TYR A 16 -21.24 5.22 12.50
CA TYR A 16 -20.69 4.66 11.27
C TYR A 16 -21.60 3.58 10.66
N LYS A 17 -22.07 3.80 9.42
CA LYS A 17 -22.93 2.87 8.67
C LYS A 17 -22.21 2.08 7.57
N GLY A 18 -20.90 2.28 7.40
CA GLY A 18 -20.12 1.62 6.35
C GLY A 18 -19.62 0.22 6.72
N GLN A 19 -18.82 -0.37 5.83
CA GLN A 19 -18.24 -1.70 6.05
C GLN A 19 -17.25 -1.70 7.21
N LYS A 20 -17.37 -2.68 8.11
CA LYS A 20 -16.50 -2.78 9.28
C LYS A 20 -15.06 -3.09 8.86
N LEU A 21 -14.14 -2.21 9.25
CA LEU A 21 -12.73 -2.43 9.04
C LEU A 21 -12.22 -3.54 9.97
N LYS A 22 -11.48 -4.52 9.43
CA LYS A 22 -10.81 -5.54 10.24
C LYS A 22 -9.59 -4.93 10.95
N ARG A 23 -9.20 -5.53 12.07
CA ARG A 23 -7.95 -5.16 12.74
C ARG A 23 -6.79 -5.64 11.87
N LEU A 24 -5.96 -4.71 11.41
CA LEU A 24 -4.67 -5.04 10.82
C LEU A 24 -3.76 -5.66 11.88
N LEU A 25 -3.22 -6.82 11.53
CA LEU A 25 -2.17 -7.50 12.29
C LEU A 25 -0.90 -7.42 11.46
N ASP A 26 0.18 -6.90 12.05
CA ASP A 26 1.43 -6.65 11.33
C ASP A 26 2.01 -7.93 10.72
N GLN A 27 1.83 -9.08 11.38
CA GLN A 27 2.33 -10.37 10.94
C GLN A 27 1.40 -11.15 9.99
N ARG A 28 0.15 -10.69 9.78
CA ARG A 28 -0.83 -11.41 8.92
C ARG A 28 -1.19 -10.59 7.70
N TRP A 29 -0.28 -10.57 6.74
CA TRP A 29 -0.39 -9.84 5.49
C TRP A 29 -1.67 -10.17 4.68
N THR A 30 -2.23 -11.37 4.80
CA THR A 30 -3.51 -11.76 4.18
C THR A 30 -4.68 -10.86 4.59
N GLY A 31 -4.67 -10.32 5.82
CA GLY A 31 -5.69 -9.36 6.26
C GLY A 31 -5.52 -7.95 5.68
N HIS A 32 -4.36 -7.63 5.10
CA HIS A 32 -4.08 -6.31 4.55
C HIS A 32 -4.82 -6.11 3.22
N LEU A 33 -4.90 -7.13 2.36
CA LEU A 33 -5.65 -7.05 1.10
C LEU A 33 -7.13 -6.74 1.34
N ASP A 34 -7.77 -7.50 2.24
CA ASP A 34 -9.16 -7.28 2.67
C ASP A 34 -9.35 -5.86 3.21
N THR A 35 -8.42 -5.38 4.04
CA THR A 35 -8.53 -4.07 4.68
C THR A 35 -8.41 -2.96 3.65
N VAL A 36 -7.42 -3.01 2.77
CA VAL A 36 -7.22 -2.02 1.71
C VAL A 36 -8.41 -2.03 0.73
N SER A 37 -8.92 -3.21 0.39
CA SER A 37 -10.14 -3.38 -0.42
C SER A 37 -11.34 -2.67 0.20
N VAL A 38 -11.59 -2.85 1.51
CA VAL A 38 -12.67 -2.16 2.23
C VAL A 38 -12.45 -0.65 2.23
N VAL A 39 -11.23 -0.18 2.50
CA VAL A 39 -10.91 1.26 2.50
C VAL A 39 -11.15 1.90 1.14
N LEU A 40 -10.72 1.25 0.05
CA LEU A 40 -10.94 1.75 -1.30
C LEU A 40 -12.42 1.75 -1.69
N LYS A 41 -13.16 0.68 -1.38
CA LYS A 41 -14.60 0.58 -1.68
C LYS A 41 -15.46 1.54 -0.87
N SER A 42 -15.06 1.84 0.36
CA SER A 42 -15.79 2.75 1.27
C SER A 42 -15.15 4.14 1.36
N HIS A 43 -14.25 4.50 0.44
CA HIS A 43 -13.44 5.72 0.53
C HIS A 43 -14.32 6.97 0.69
N ASN A 44 -15.30 7.18 -0.20
CA ASN A 44 -16.20 8.33 -0.13
C ASN A 44 -17.01 8.35 1.17
N THR A 45 -17.60 7.21 1.55
CA THR A 45 -18.34 7.09 2.82
C THR A 45 -17.48 7.39 4.04
N LEU A 46 -16.20 7.00 4.02
CA LEU A 46 -15.25 7.32 5.09
C LEU A 46 -14.89 8.80 5.13
N VAL A 47 -14.70 9.43 3.97
CA VAL A 47 -14.42 10.87 3.85
C VAL A 47 -15.60 11.69 4.39
N GLU A 48 -16.82 11.41 3.90
CA GLU A 48 -18.06 12.06 4.34
C GLU A 48 -18.25 11.91 5.86
N PHE A 49 -18.13 10.68 6.37
CA PHE A 49 -18.28 10.39 7.79
C PHE A 49 -17.27 11.13 8.67
N LEU A 50 -16.00 11.20 8.25
CA LEU A 50 -14.98 11.95 8.98
C LEU A 50 -15.27 13.46 8.96
N ASN A 51 -15.82 13.98 7.86
CA ASN A 51 -16.23 15.38 7.74
C ASN A 51 -17.45 15.69 8.64
N GLU A 52 -18.44 14.80 8.73
CA GLU A 52 -19.58 14.91 9.64
C GLU A 52 -19.12 14.95 11.11
N ILE A 53 -18.19 14.09 11.51
CA ILE A 53 -17.64 14.12 12.87
C ILE A 53 -16.82 15.38 13.11
N ALA A 54 -16.04 15.83 12.12
CA ALA A 54 -15.23 17.04 12.23
C ALA A 54 -16.09 18.31 12.42
N THR A 55 -17.32 18.32 11.89
CA THR A 55 -18.26 19.44 12.01
C THR A 55 -19.19 19.35 13.23
N THR A 56 -19.21 18.20 13.91
CA THR A 56 -20.06 17.97 15.09
C THR A 56 -19.65 18.84 16.30
N ARG A 57 -20.64 19.30 17.09
CA ARG A 57 -20.45 20.18 18.27
C ARG A 57 -19.86 19.51 19.52
N LYS A 58 -19.77 18.18 19.58
CA LYS A 58 -19.43 17.42 20.79
C LYS A 58 -18.07 16.73 20.67
N GLY A 59 -17.22 16.88 21.70
CA GLY A 59 -15.95 16.17 21.86
C GLY A 59 -14.78 16.76 21.06
N ALA A 60 -14.08 17.74 21.65
CA ALA A 60 -12.95 18.43 21.01
C ALA A 60 -11.85 17.47 20.52
N ASP A 61 -11.51 16.46 21.32
CA ASP A 61 -10.48 15.47 20.96
C ASP A 61 -10.89 14.57 19.79
N ILE A 62 -12.15 14.13 19.76
CA ILE A 62 -12.69 13.29 18.68
C ILE A 62 -12.71 14.10 17.38
N LYS A 63 -13.11 15.37 17.46
CA LYS A 63 -13.09 16.29 16.32
C LYS A 63 -11.67 16.49 15.78
N LEU A 64 -10.70 16.78 16.65
CA LEU A 64 -9.32 16.98 16.22
C LEU A 64 -8.75 15.73 15.54
N GLU A 65 -9.03 14.55 16.08
CA GLU A 65 -8.63 13.27 15.48
C GLU A 65 -9.34 13.05 14.13
N ALA A 66 -10.64 13.34 14.02
CA ALA A 66 -11.39 13.24 12.78
C ALA A 66 -10.85 14.17 11.69
N VAL A 67 -10.52 15.43 12.03
CA VAL A 67 -9.89 16.39 11.10
C VAL A 67 -8.54 15.87 10.61
N GLY A 68 -7.71 15.34 11.51
CA GLY A 68 -6.42 14.77 11.15
C GLY A 68 -6.55 13.55 10.23
N LEU A 69 -7.49 12.65 10.53
CA LEU A 69 -7.77 11.47 9.72
C LEU A 69 -8.39 11.83 8.36
N HIS A 70 -9.30 12.81 8.32
CA HIS A 70 -9.89 13.33 7.10
C HIS A 70 -8.80 13.87 6.17
N LYS A 71 -7.90 14.71 6.69
CA LYS A 71 -6.77 15.23 5.93
C LYS A 71 -5.86 14.13 5.40
N ALA A 72 -5.63 13.06 6.19
CA ALA A 72 -4.78 11.95 5.77
C ALA A 72 -5.42 11.08 4.68
N ILE A 73 -6.73 10.80 4.77
CA ILE A 73 -7.42 9.93 3.81
C ILE A 73 -7.75 10.63 2.48
N THR A 74 -7.83 11.96 2.48
CA THR A 74 -8.02 12.79 1.27
C THR A 74 -6.70 13.18 0.61
N GLU A 75 -5.56 12.89 1.23
CA GLU A 75 -4.25 13.14 0.63
C GLU A 75 -4.08 12.29 -0.65
N PRO A 76 -3.73 12.89 -1.81
CA PRO A 76 -3.60 12.14 -3.06
C PRO A 76 -2.63 10.95 -2.95
N ALA A 77 -1.54 11.15 -2.20
CA ALA A 77 -0.55 10.11 -1.94
C ALA A 77 -1.13 8.91 -1.19
N PHE A 78 -2.03 9.13 -0.22
CA PHE A 78 -2.67 8.04 0.52
C PHE A 78 -3.50 7.15 -0.40
N LYS A 79 -4.28 7.78 -1.28
CA LYS A 79 -5.17 7.09 -2.20
C LYS A 79 -4.39 6.33 -3.26
N PHE A 80 -3.42 6.98 -3.89
CA PHE A 80 -2.52 6.34 -4.84
C PHE A 80 -1.81 5.13 -4.22
N LEU A 81 -1.20 5.32 -3.04
CA LEU A 81 -0.48 4.25 -2.35
C LEU A 81 -1.41 3.10 -1.94
N SER A 82 -2.67 3.40 -1.59
CA SER A 82 -3.68 2.36 -1.33
C SER A 82 -4.00 1.55 -2.60
N CYS A 83 -4.10 2.18 -3.77
CA CYS A 83 -4.26 1.47 -5.04
C CYS A 83 -3.04 0.59 -5.37
N VAL A 84 -1.83 1.11 -5.18
CA VAL A 84 -0.59 0.35 -5.37
C VAL A 84 -0.56 -0.88 -4.46
N MET A 85 -0.83 -0.70 -3.16
CA MET A 85 -0.86 -1.81 -2.20
C MET A 85 -1.95 -2.83 -2.54
N TYR A 86 -3.13 -2.39 -2.95
CA TYR A 86 -4.19 -3.29 -3.41
C TYR A 86 -3.75 -4.14 -4.61
N LYS A 87 -3.12 -3.51 -5.60
CA LYS A 87 -2.63 -4.19 -6.81
C LYS A 87 -1.54 -5.21 -6.48
N VAL A 88 -0.53 -4.80 -5.71
CA VAL A 88 0.59 -5.67 -5.30
C VAL A 88 0.09 -6.84 -4.45
N LEU A 89 -0.70 -6.57 -3.40
CA LEU A 89 -1.23 -7.62 -2.54
C LEU A 89 -2.16 -8.56 -3.31
N GLY A 90 -2.92 -8.04 -4.28
CA GLY A 90 -3.78 -8.84 -5.15
C GLY A 90 -3.00 -9.79 -6.06
N LEU A 91 -1.84 -9.38 -6.58
CA LEU A 91 -0.97 -10.27 -7.37
C LEU A 91 -0.30 -11.33 -6.50
N MET A 92 -0.03 -11.03 -5.23
CA MET A 92 0.65 -11.93 -4.30
C MET A 92 -0.30 -12.89 -3.55
N ASP A 93 -1.61 -12.62 -3.51
CA ASP A 93 -2.59 -13.45 -2.79
C ASP A 93 -2.73 -14.87 -3.37
N PRO A 94 -2.84 -15.09 -4.71
CA PRO A 94 -2.93 -16.45 -5.25
C PRO A 94 -1.66 -17.28 -4.99
N PRO A 95 -0.43 -16.80 -5.27
CA PRO A 95 0.80 -17.51 -4.91
C PRO A 95 0.86 -17.85 -3.43
N ASN A 96 0.45 -16.92 -2.55
CA ASN A 96 0.42 -17.17 -1.12
C ASN A 96 -0.53 -18.28 -0.69
N ARG A 97 -1.74 -18.32 -1.26
CA ARG A 97 -2.71 -19.38 -0.97
C ARG A 97 -2.22 -20.73 -1.47
N MET A 98 -1.67 -20.75 -2.68
CA MET A 98 -1.17 -21.97 -3.29
C MET A 98 0.02 -22.51 -2.50
N LEU A 99 1.03 -21.68 -2.19
CA LEU A 99 2.19 -22.10 -1.39
C LEU A 99 1.84 -22.61 0.02
N GLN A 100 0.66 -22.26 0.57
CA GLN A 100 0.17 -22.76 1.86
C GLN A 100 -0.77 -23.97 1.73
N ALA A 101 -1.13 -24.38 0.52
CA ALA A 101 -1.98 -25.55 0.30
C ALA A 101 -1.18 -26.85 0.52
N GLU A 102 -1.81 -27.82 1.18
CA GLU A 102 -1.21 -29.11 1.54
C GLU A 102 -0.67 -29.91 0.35
N GLN A 103 -1.27 -29.73 -0.83
CA GLN A 103 -0.98 -30.49 -2.04
C GLN A 103 0.04 -29.80 -2.96
N THR A 104 0.79 -28.83 -2.46
CA THR A 104 1.74 -28.07 -3.30
C THR A 104 3.09 -28.74 -3.33
N ASP A 105 3.43 -29.32 -4.47
CA ASP A 105 4.77 -29.83 -4.73
C ASP A 105 5.78 -28.69 -4.91
N LEU A 106 7.05 -29.02 -4.73
CA LEU A 106 8.15 -28.07 -4.68
C LEU A 106 8.42 -27.43 -6.06
N MET A 107 8.23 -28.18 -7.14
CA MET A 107 8.39 -27.68 -8.51
C MET A 107 7.32 -26.62 -8.82
N THR A 108 6.07 -26.92 -8.49
CA THR A 108 4.93 -26.01 -8.62
C THR A 108 5.15 -24.74 -7.80
N ALA A 109 5.67 -24.86 -6.58
CA ALA A 109 6.04 -23.72 -5.74
C ALA A 109 7.07 -22.80 -6.42
N VAL A 110 8.15 -23.34 -7.00
CA VAL A 110 9.17 -22.56 -7.71
C VAL A 110 8.57 -21.84 -8.92
N GLN A 111 7.73 -22.52 -9.70
CA GLN A 111 7.06 -21.93 -10.86
C GLN A 111 6.11 -20.79 -10.46
N LEU A 112 5.36 -20.96 -9.36
CA LEU A 112 4.48 -19.94 -8.79
C LEU A 112 5.25 -18.68 -8.40
N ILE A 113 6.39 -18.85 -7.71
CA ILE A 113 7.23 -17.74 -7.29
C ILE A 113 7.78 -16.98 -8.50
N ARG A 114 8.29 -17.69 -9.51
CA ARG A 114 8.77 -17.07 -10.76
C ARG A 114 7.68 -16.29 -11.47
N SER A 115 6.47 -16.87 -11.53
CA SER A 115 5.32 -16.24 -12.15
C SER A 115 4.88 -14.98 -11.38
N ALA A 116 4.84 -15.06 -10.05
CA ALA A 116 4.55 -13.92 -9.18
C ALA A 116 5.58 -12.79 -9.36
N SER A 117 6.88 -13.12 -9.40
CA SER A 117 7.94 -12.15 -9.67
C SER A 117 7.74 -11.47 -11.02
N SER A 118 7.44 -12.23 -12.07
CA SER A 118 7.19 -11.70 -13.41
C SER A 118 5.96 -10.77 -13.43
N CYS A 119 4.89 -11.12 -12.72
CA CYS A 119 3.72 -10.25 -12.58
C CYS A 119 4.07 -8.94 -11.86
N ILE A 120 4.84 -8.98 -10.78
CA ILE A 120 5.27 -7.77 -10.06
C ILE A 120 6.22 -6.93 -10.91
N GLU A 121 7.13 -7.55 -11.65
CA GLU A 121 8.04 -6.88 -12.57
C GLU A 121 7.29 -6.17 -13.70
N SER A 122 6.18 -6.74 -14.19
CA SER A 122 5.33 -6.08 -15.19
C SER A 122 4.72 -4.76 -14.70
N LEU A 123 4.57 -4.58 -13.36
CA LEU A 123 4.13 -3.31 -12.79
C LEU A 123 5.20 -2.22 -12.90
N ARG A 124 6.48 -2.58 -13.07
CA ARG A 124 7.62 -1.66 -13.09
C ARG A 124 7.72 -0.89 -14.41
N SER A 125 6.65 -0.19 -14.79
CA SER A 125 6.59 0.62 -15.99
C SER A 125 5.92 1.97 -15.74
N ASP A 126 6.31 2.96 -16.52
CA ASP A 126 5.67 4.28 -16.51
C ASP A 126 4.19 4.22 -16.93
N ALA A 127 3.84 3.25 -17.79
CA ALA A 127 2.47 3.05 -18.24
C ALA A 127 1.56 2.56 -17.09
N GLU A 128 2.01 1.58 -16.32
CA GLU A 128 1.26 1.09 -15.15
C GLU A 128 1.19 2.14 -14.04
N PHE A 129 2.26 2.93 -13.85
CA PHE A 129 2.21 4.10 -12.96
C PHE A 129 1.11 5.08 -13.40
N ALA A 130 1.12 5.51 -14.66
CA ALA A 130 0.16 6.49 -15.19
C ALA A 130 -1.29 5.98 -15.06
N LYS A 131 -1.51 4.68 -15.29
CA LYS A 131 -2.81 4.03 -15.11
C LYS A 131 -3.30 4.08 -13.65
N LEU A 132 -2.47 3.65 -12.70
CA LEU A 132 -2.81 3.67 -11.28
C LEU A 132 -2.99 5.10 -10.75
N TRP A 133 -2.18 6.04 -11.25
CA TRP A 133 -2.30 7.46 -10.93
C TRP A 133 -3.65 8.02 -11.41
N ALA A 134 -4.03 7.76 -12.65
CA ALA A 134 -5.31 8.18 -13.21
C ALA A 134 -6.50 7.56 -12.45
N GLU A 135 -6.44 6.29 -12.08
CA GLU A 135 -7.47 5.62 -11.26
C GLU A 135 -7.62 6.27 -9.88
N SER A 136 -6.50 6.66 -9.26
CA SER A 136 -6.50 7.34 -7.96
C SER A 136 -7.09 8.76 -8.01
N ILE A 137 -6.91 9.47 -9.13
CA ILE A 137 -7.44 10.83 -9.32
C ILE A 137 -8.91 10.81 -9.75
N LYS A 138 -9.30 9.94 -10.70
CA LYS A 138 -10.69 9.86 -11.23
C LYS A 138 -11.73 9.60 -10.14
N SER A 139 -11.36 8.89 -9.09
CA SER A 139 -12.24 8.61 -7.96
C SER A 139 -12.32 9.79 -6.97
N SER A 140 -11.70 10.94 -7.27
CA SER A 140 -11.59 12.12 -6.40
C SER A 140 -12.33 13.34 -6.97
N ASP A 141 -13.45 13.12 -7.66
CA ASP A 141 -14.27 14.19 -8.29
C ASP A 141 -14.85 15.20 -7.27
N ASP A 142 -14.68 14.96 -5.97
CA ASP A 142 -14.88 15.96 -4.91
C ASP A 142 -13.55 16.64 -4.54
N ALA A 143 -13.07 17.52 -5.42
CA ALA A 143 -11.96 18.41 -5.12
C ALA A 143 -12.39 19.47 -4.10
N VAL A 144 -12.29 19.17 -2.80
CA VAL A 144 -12.30 20.20 -1.76
C VAL A 144 -11.05 21.07 -1.95
N PRO A 145 -11.17 22.42 -2.03
CA PRO A 145 -10.02 23.29 -2.19
C PRO A 145 -9.03 23.06 -1.05
N THR A 146 -7.83 22.59 -1.38
CA THR A 146 -6.75 22.47 -0.40
C THR A 146 -6.40 23.88 0.06
N ALA A 147 -6.68 24.21 1.31
CA ALA A 147 -6.30 25.49 1.89
C ALA A 147 -4.77 25.68 1.72
N PRO A 148 -4.32 26.86 1.25
CA PRO A 148 -2.91 27.07 0.94
C PRO A 148 -2.06 26.78 2.17
N LYS A 149 -1.00 25.97 2.00
CA LYS A 149 0.01 25.75 3.03
C LYS A 149 0.54 27.12 3.45
N ARG A 150 0.52 27.41 4.77
CA ARG A 150 1.01 28.67 5.34
C ARG A 150 2.42 28.93 4.82
N GLN A 151 2.57 29.88 3.91
CA GLN A 151 3.88 30.31 3.43
C GLN A 151 4.65 30.89 4.62
N ARG A 152 5.88 30.41 4.82
CA ARG A 152 6.79 31.04 5.78
C ARG A 152 7.11 32.42 5.23
N GLN A 153 6.62 33.46 5.90
CA GLN A 153 7.07 34.82 5.60
C GLN A 153 8.45 34.98 6.22
N ALA A 154 9.43 35.37 5.40
CA ALA A 154 10.75 35.75 5.89
C ALA A 154 10.60 36.91 6.89
N SER A 155 11.42 36.90 7.95
CA SER A 155 11.41 37.95 8.96
C SER A 155 11.75 39.29 8.29
N LYS A 156 10.89 40.31 8.49
CA LYS A 156 11.13 41.67 7.98
C LYS A 156 12.43 42.29 8.52
N SER A 157 12.94 41.78 9.64
CA SER A 157 14.17 42.26 10.28
C SER A 157 15.46 41.78 9.62
N LEU A 158 15.39 40.84 8.67
CA LEU A 158 16.57 40.22 8.04
C LEU A 158 16.70 40.57 6.54
N GLN A 159 15.96 41.58 6.06
CA GLN A 159 15.95 41.94 4.64
C GLN A 159 17.31 42.45 4.13
N ASP A 160 18.12 43.03 5.02
CA ASP A 160 19.45 43.58 4.68
C ASP A 160 20.59 42.56 4.83
N TYR A 161 20.29 41.29 5.18
CA TYR A 161 21.28 40.24 5.37
C TYR A 161 21.15 39.14 4.31
N ILE A 162 22.28 38.58 3.88
CA ILE A 162 22.31 37.38 3.05
C ILE A 162 21.90 36.19 3.92
N VAL A 163 20.64 35.78 3.81
CA VAL A 163 20.10 34.61 4.49
C VAL A 163 20.29 33.38 3.59
N ASN A 164 21.16 32.46 3.98
CA ASN A 164 21.23 31.13 3.36
C ASN A 164 20.04 30.30 3.85
N GLU A 165 18.99 30.21 3.03
CA GLU A 165 17.91 29.25 3.29
C GLU A 165 18.35 27.85 2.84
N SER A 166 18.07 26.84 3.68
CA SER A 166 18.17 25.46 3.22
C SER A 166 17.22 25.28 2.04
N VAL A 167 17.69 24.72 0.92
CA VAL A 167 16.88 24.31 -0.25
C VAL A 167 15.98 23.10 0.09
N GLY A 168 15.46 23.06 1.31
CA GLY A 168 14.88 21.89 1.96
C GLY A 168 13.47 21.54 1.51
N GLN A 169 12.86 22.32 0.62
CA GLN A 169 11.54 22.04 0.07
C GLN A 169 11.41 22.74 -1.28
N ARG A 170 12.00 22.16 -2.32
CA ARG A 170 11.34 22.26 -3.63
C ARG A 170 9.93 21.70 -3.43
N GLU A 171 8.92 22.35 -3.99
CA GLU A 171 7.59 21.78 -4.14
C GLU A 171 7.73 20.48 -4.93
N SER A 172 8.03 19.37 -4.24
CA SER A 172 8.11 18.07 -4.87
C SER A 172 6.71 17.81 -5.39
N ASN A 173 6.57 17.77 -6.72
CA ASN A 173 5.31 17.42 -7.33
C ASN A 173 4.85 16.10 -6.69
N ILE A 174 3.66 16.09 -6.07
CA ILE A 174 3.15 14.93 -5.33
C ILE A 174 3.16 13.69 -6.22
N GLU A 175 2.91 13.87 -7.52
CA GLU A 175 3.02 12.83 -8.53
C GLU A 175 4.43 12.25 -8.63
N GLN A 176 5.47 13.08 -8.64
CA GLN A 176 6.87 12.63 -8.71
C GLN A 176 7.28 11.86 -7.45
N GLU A 177 6.85 12.30 -6.27
CA GLU A 177 7.09 11.55 -5.03
C GLU A 177 6.34 10.22 -5.02
N CYS A 178 5.08 10.20 -5.48
CA CYS A 178 4.30 8.98 -5.62
C CYS A 178 4.94 8.01 -6.63
N LYS A 179 5.47 8.54 -7.74
CA LYS A 179 6.21 7.78 -8.75
C LYS A 179 7.47 7.16 -8.17
N ARG A 180 8.25 7.93 -7.41
CA ARG A 180 9.43 7.43 -6.69
C ARG A 180 9.07 6.33 -5.70
N LEU A 181 8.03 6.52 -4.90
CA LEU A 181 7.55 5.52 -3.94
C LEU A 181 7.07 4.25 -4.65
N PHE A 182 6.34 4.38 -5.76
CA PHE A 182 5.86 3.27 -6.56
C PHE A 182 6.99 2.36 -7.04
N PHE A 183 8.00 2.93 -7.71
CA PHE A 183 9.15 2.14 -8.17
C PHE A 183 9.93 1.55 -7.00
N ASN A 184 10.15 2.31 -5.93
CA ASN A 184 10.84 1.80 -4.75
C ASN A 184 10.12 0.60 -4.11
N ILE A 185 8.79 0.62 -4.06
CA ILE A 185 8.00 -0.50 -3.51
C ILE A 185 8.18 -1.75 -4.38
N ILE A 186 8.05 -1.61 -5.71
CA ILE A 186 8.23 -2.73 -6.63
C ILE A 186 9.65 -3.28 -6.55
N ASP A 187 10.65 -2.41 -6.61
CA ASP A 187 12.06 -2.80 -6.55
C ASP A 187 12.41 -3.48 -5.23
N SER A 188 11.84 -3.03 -4.10
CA SER A 188 12.02 -3.68 -2.80
C SER A 188 11.42 -5.08 -2.79
N ILE A 189 10.23 -5.27 -3.36
CA ILE A 189 9.57 -6.58 -3.41
C ILE A 189 10.35 -7.54 -4.30
N LEU A 190 10.75 -7.10 -5.49
CA LEU A 190 11.55 -7.91 -6.42
C LEU A 190 12.91 -8.26 -5.82
N GLY A 191 13.55 -7.32 -5.13
CA GLY A 191 14.79 -7.55 -4.41
C GLY A 191 14.64 -8.63 -3.34
N GLU A 192 13.62 -8.53 -2.48
CA GLU A 192 13.33 -9.55 -1.46
C GLU A 192 12.99 -10.92 -2.07
N MET A 193 12.20 -10.96 -3.14
CA MET A 193 11.89 -12.20 -3.84
C MET A 193 13.14 -12.85 -4.43
N SER A 194 14.02 -12.06 -5.05
CA SER A 194 15.28 -12.53 -5.62
C SER A 194 16.23 -13.07 -4.55
N VAL A 195 16.39 -12.36 -3.43
CA VAL A 195 17.22 -12.80 -2.30
C VAL A 195 16.70 -14.11 -1.70
N ARG A 196 15.38 -14.23 -1.50
CA ARG A 196 14.77 -15.41 -0.88
C ARG A 196 14.72 -16.63 -1.81
N PHE A 197 14.45 -16.42 -3.09
CA PHE A 197 14.22 -17.49 -4.06
C PHE A 197 15.26 -17.51 -5.18
N SER A 198 16.49 -17.13 -4.84
CA SER A 198 17.62 -17.11 -5.77
C SER A 198 17.79 -18.44 -6.53
N GLU A 199 18.49 -18.39 -7.66
CA GLU A 199 18.75 -19.55 -8.50
C GLU A 199 19.38 -20.72 -7.72
N ARG A 200 20.26 -20.42 -6.76
CA ARG A 200 20.84 -21.42 -5.87
C ARG A 200 19.79 -22.13 -5.01
N ASN A 201 18.84 -21.38 -4.44
CA ASN A 201 17.74 -21.96 -3.66
C ASN A 201 16.79 -22.76 -4.56
N SER A 202 16.59 -22.31 -5.80
CA SER A 202 15.82 -23.05 -6.80
C SER A 202 16.48 -24.38 -7.19
N GLN A 203 17.81 -24.43 -7.32
CA GLN A 203 18.56 -25.66 -7.60
C GLN A 203 18.44 -26.68 -6.46
N TYR A 204 18.56 -26.25 -5.21
CA TYR A 204 18.30 -27.13 -4.06
C TYR A 204 16.86 -27.65 -4.05
N MET A 205 15.90 -26.80 -4.40
CA MET A 205 14.50 -27.21 -4.50
C MET A 205 14.27 -28.25 -5.60
N SER A 206 14.91 -28.10 -6.77
CA SER A 206 14.85 -29.11 -7.83
C SER A 206 15.56 -30.42 -7.45
N ALA A 207 16.68 -30.36 -6.72
CA ALA A 207 17.37 -31.55 -6.22
C ALA A 207 16.54 -32.30 -5.16
N LEU A 208 15.80 -31.57 -4.31
CA LEU A 208 14.87 -32.16 -3.35
C LEU A 208 13.67 -32.83 -4.03
N ASP A 209 13.18 -32.27 -5.14
CA ASP A 209 12.11 -32.87 -5.96
C ASP A 209 12.53 -34.25 -6.50
N ALA A 210 13.79 -34.41 -6.92
CA ALA A 210 14.34 -35.70 -7.36
C ALA A 210 14.43 -36.76 -6.25
N LEU A 211 14.24 -36.38 -4.98
CA LEU A 211 14.22 -37.30 -3.84
C LEU A 211 12.79 -37.69 -3.41
N ASP A 212 11.75 -37.13 -4.04
CA ASP A 212 10.36 -37.49 -3.76
C ASP A 212 9.92 -38.70 -4.61
N PRO A 213 9.58 -39.85 -4.01
CA PRO A 213 9.14 -41.05 -4.72
C PRO A 213 7.82 -40.89 -5.49
N GLY A 214 7.05 -39.83 -5.23
CA GLY A 214 5.84 -39.50 -5.98
C GLY A 214 6.10 -38.77 -7.31
N THR A 215 7.33 -38.29 -7.55
CA THR A 215 7.66 -37.48 -8.72
C THR A 215 8.17 -38.33 -9.89
N LYS A 216 7.97 -37.82 -11.11
CA LYS A 216 8.46 -38.49 -12.34
C LYS A 216 9.99 -38.53 -12.43
N ASN A 217 10.69 -37.71 -11.65
CA ASN A 217 12.15 -37.54 -11.68
C ASN A 217 12.83 -38.20 -10.47
N PHE A 218 12.14 -39.11 -9.75
CA PHE A 218 12.69 -39.78 -8.59
C PHE A 218 13.98 -40.54 -8.94
N LEU A 219 15.07 -40.18 -8.27
CA LEU A 219 16.43 -40.71 -8.47
C LEU A 219 17.05 -40.43 -9.86
N ASP A 220 16.53 -39.45 -10.60
CA ASP A 220 17.15 -39.00 -11.85
C ASP A 220 18.36 -38.10 -11.55
N ALA A 221 19.56 -38.68 -11.59
CA ALA A 221 20.83 -38.00 -11.30
C ALA A 221 21.34 -37.11 -12.47
N GLY A 222 20.54 -36.91 -13.52
CA GLY A 222 20.94 -36.33 -14.80
C GLY A 222 20.78 -34.81 -14.97
N LYS A 223 20.62 -34.01 -13.90
CA LYS A 223 20.59 -32.54 -13.98
C LYS A 223 21.51 -31.86 -12.99
#